data_AF-A0A2M9R561-F1
#
_entry.id   AF-A0A2M9R561-F1
#
_cell.length_a   1.000
_cell.length_b   1.000
_cell.length_c   1.000
_cell.angle_alpha   90.00
_cell.angle_beta   90.00
_cell.angle_gamma   90.00
#
_symmetry.space_group_name_H-M   'P 1'
#
loop_
_entity.id
_entity.type
_entity.pdbx_description
1 polymer ?
#
loop_
_entity_poly.entity_id
_entity_poly.type
_entity_poly.pdbx_seq_one_letter_code
_entity_poly.pdbx_strand_id
1 'polypeptide(L)'
;MKKNIFLAALLAVSMGAAAQNFYTFTKSEATYEDLSDTVSMNNGEAWINQPYGPFESPFSLFIFGEELSSFGFSGRDFGTGNMEISVYFHAFHAFVMGRGFSDPATSPISYKIEGEEGSRILKLEVKNAGLLAEFDYSSSTSLSTYLNYQVWLYEEDSSIEYHYGYHNISTTSILNTYGVSMVSIEFSHYTGIIHKGYVTGSIENPVYLEFSENNLPDNPEELLTLDDVPQPNTVYRFELNPASVDGVEKTGFSIYPNPATEIVNLSFNETIYTEYAVYDMTGRNILSGTINGESNTQISIESLQSGTYMLKVGNTTKKFIKK
;
A
#
# COMPACT_ATOMS: atom_id res chain seq x y z
N MET A 1 -6.92 66.89 14.45
CA MET A 1 -6.74 65.53 15.02
C MET A 1 -7.81 64.61 14.44
N LYS A 2 -7.48 63.81 13.41
CA LYS A 2 -8.34 62.74 12.92
C LYS A 2 -7.57 61.44 13.13
N LYS A 3 -7.99 60.64 14.11
CA LYS A 3 -7.46 59.28 14.35
C LYS A 3 -8.11 58.37 13.32
N ASN A 4 -7.33 57.94 12.33
CA ASN A 4 -7.73 56.84 11.45
C ASN A 4 -7.54 55.54 12.23
N ILE A 5 -8.65 54.94 12.66
CA ILE A 5 -8.64 53.60 13.24
C ILE A 5 -8.58 52.63 12.06
N PHE A 6 -7.40 52.06 11.83
CA PHE A 6 -7.25 50.89 10.96
C PHE A 6 -7.86 49.68 11.69
N LEU A 7 -9.04 49.27 11.26
CA LEU A 7 -9.62 48.00 11.70
C LEU A 7 -8.99 46.90 10.84
N ALA A 8 -7.99 46.21 11.39
CA ALA A 8 -7.46 45.00 10.79
C ALA A 8 -8.51 43.90 10.96
N ALA A 9 -9.25 43.61 9.89
CA ALA A 9 -10.09 42.43 9.82
C ALA A 9 -9.16 41.20 9.75
N LEU A 10 -9.00 40.49 10.86
CA LEU A 10 -8.47 39.12 10.83
C LEU A 10 -9.50 38.27 10.07
N LEU A 11 -9.22 37.97 8.81
CA LEU A 11 -9.86 36.85 8.13
C LEU A 11 -9.35 35.58 8.80
N ALA A 12 -10.17 35.02 9.69
CA ALA A 12 -10.03 33.62 10.08
C ALA A 12 -10.45 32.77 8.88
N VAL A 13 -9.49 32.44 8.02
CA VAL A 13 -9.65 31.35 7.06
C VAL A 13 -9.69 30.08 7.91
N SER A 14 -10.88 29.53 8.13
CA SER A 14 -11.02 28.16 8.59
C SER A 14 -10.46 27.27 7.48
N MET A 15 -9.20 26.84 7.61
CA MET A 15 -8.71 25.70 6.85
C MET A 15 -9.57 24.52 7.29
N GLY A 16 -10.58 24.17 6.49
CA GLY A 16 -11.15 22.84 6.58
C GLY A 16 -10.00 21.87 6.38
N ALA A 17 -9.78 20.97 7.32
CA ALA A 17 -8.81 19.91 7.16
C ALA A 17 -9.30 19.01 6.01
N ALA A 18 -8.84 19.29 4.79
CA ALA A 18 -8.80 18.25 3.78
C ALA A 18 -7.84 17.19 4.33
N ALA A 19 -8.27 15.93 4.35
CA ALA A 19 -7.38 14.83 4.72
C ALA A 19 -6.11 14.92 3.85
N GLN A 20 -4.95 14.84 4.49
CA GLN A 20 -3.68 14.90 3.78
C GLN A 20 -3.45 13.56 3.07
N ASN A 21 -3.08 13.58 1.79
CA ASN A 21 -2.68 12.39 1.04
C ASN A 21 -1.62 11.59 1.82
N PHE A 22 -1.70 10.26 1.84
CA PHE A 22 -0.70 9.38 2.42
C PHE A 22 0.66 9.54 1.76
N TYR A 23 0.72 9.88 0.47
CA TYR A 23 1.97 10.03 -0.26
C TYR A 23 2.14 11.42 -0.87
N THR A 24 3.39 11.87 -0.92
CA THR A 24 3.84 12.90 -1.85
C THR A 24 4.40 12.21 -3.09
N PHE A 25 4.03 12.72 -4.26
CA PHE A 25 4.39 12.12 -5.54
C PHE A 25 5.43 12.96 -6.27
N THR A 26 6.42 12.29 -6.86
CA THR A 26 7.36 12.91 -7.80
C THR A 26 7.57 12.02 -9.03
N LYS A 27 7.76 12.67 -10.18
CA LYS A 27 8.27 12.04 -11.41
C LYS A 27 9.72 12.44 -11.58
N SER A 28 10.56 11.47 -11.91
CA SER A 28 11.96 11.69 -12.30
C SER A 28 12.37 10.73 -13.41
N GLU A 29 13.61 10.83 -13.86
CA GLU A 29 14.22 9.91 -14.82
C GLU A 29 15.44 9.23 -14.20
N ALA A 30 15.55 7.92 -14.42
CA ALA A 30 16.72 7.14 -14.07
C ALA A 30 16.93 6.06 -15.13
N THR A 31 18.20 5.78 -15.48
CA THR A 31 18.50 4.70 -16.43
C THR A 31 17.98 3.38 -15.90
N TYR A 32 17.10 2.73 -16.66
CA TYR A 32 16.59 1.42 -16.32
C TYR A 32 17.63 0.35 -16.65
N GLU A 33 17.97 -0.45 -15.65
CA GLU A 33 18.82 -1.63 -15.78
C GLU A 33 18.10 -2.83 -15.16
N ASP A 34 18.14 -3.95 -15.88
CA ASP A 34 17.65 -5.23 -15.34
C ASP A 34 18.37 -5.57 -14.04
N LEU A 35 17.65 -6.13 -13.07
CA LEU A 35 18.26 -6.54 -11.81
C LEU A 35 19.23 -7.72 -12.02
N SER A 36 20.40 -7.65 -11.36
CA SER A 36 21.33 -8.77 -11.23
C SER A 36 21.22 -9.44 -9.87
N ASP A 37 21.69 -10.69 -9.76
CA ASP A 37 21.77 -11.44 -8.49
C ASP A 37 20.43 -11.57 -7.76
N THR A 38 19.37 -11.77 -8.55
CA THR A 38 17.98 -11.87 -8.08
C THR A 38 17.62 -13.27 -7.59
N VAL A 39 16.63 -13.35 -6.71
CA VAL A 39 15.90 -14.59 -6.41
C VAL A 39 14.72 -14.72 -7.37
N SER A 40 14.66 -15.84 -8.11
CA SER A 40 13.55 -16.10 -9.03
C SER A 40 12.28 -16.48 -8.25
N MET A 41 11.15 -15.87 -8.59
CA MET A 41 9.84 -16.21 -8.05
C MET A 41 9.13 -17.28 -8.89
N ASN A 42 9.36 -17.28 -10.21
CA ASN A 42 8.78 -18.24 -11.13
C ASN A 42 9.68 -19.45 -11.44
N ASN A 43 10.88 -19.53 -10.85
CA ASN A 43 11.84 -20.62 -11.05
C ASN A 43 12.15 -20.95 -12.53
N GLY A 44 12.07 -19.95 -13.41
CA GLY A 44 12.28 -20.13 -14.85
C GLY A 44 11.11 -20.83 -15.58
N GLU A 45 9.98 -21.05 -14.91
CA GLU A 45 8.78 -21.64 -15.50
C GLU A 45 8.03 -20.61 -16.36
N ALA A 46 7.42 -21.08 -17.46
CA ALA A 46 6.49 -20.29 -18.25
C ALA A 46 5.20 -20.06 -17.45
N TRP A 47 4.56 -18.91 -17.65
CA TRP A 47 3.47 -18.50 -16.77
C TRP A 47 2.35 -17.75 -17.47
N ILE A 48 1.12 -18.11 -17.09
CA ILE A 48 -0.11 -17.42 -17.48
C ILE A 48 -0.93 -17.23 -16.21
N ASN A 49 -1.11 -15.98 -15.80
CA ASN A 49 -2.06 -15.60 -14.75
C ASN A 49 -2.04 -16.49 -13.49
N GLN A 50 -0.84 -16.80 -12.98
CA GLN A 50 -0.66 -17.63 -11.79
C GLN A 50 0.07 -16.86 -10.68
N PRO A 51 -0.23 -17.15 -9.40
CA PRO A 51 0.40 -16.46 -8.28
C PRO A 51 1.80 -17.01 -7.99
N TYR A 52 2.67 -16.14 -7.50
CA TYR A 52 4.00 -16.46 -7.01
C TYR A 52 4.24 -15.82 -5.64
N GLY A 53 4.82 -16.60 -4.73
CA GLY A 53 4.97 -16.23 -3.33
C GLY A 53 3.80 -16.72 -2.46
N PRO A 54 3.55 -16.10 -1.30
CA PRO A 54 4.31 -14.96 -0.79
C PRO A 54 5.74 -15.34 -0.37
N PHE A 55 6.63 -14.35 -0.28
CA PHE A 55 7.88 -14.42 0.46
C PHE A 55 7.90 -13.32 1.53
N GLU A 56 8.63 -13.56 2.61
CA GLU A 56 8.76 -12.60 3.71
C GLU A 56 9.96 -11.69 3.49
N SER A 57 9.71 -10.38 3.52
CA SER A 57 10.76 -9.36 3.59
C SER A 57 11.35 -9.32 5.00
N PRO A 58 12.66 -9.08 5.15
CA PRO A 58 13.30 -8.96 6.46
C PRO A 58 13.07 -7.58 7.13
N PHE A 59 12.22 -6.74 6.53
CA PHE A 59 11.72 -5.48 7.07
C PHE A 59 10.26 -5.26 6.64
N SER A 60 9.54 -4.50 7.45
CA SER A 60 8.17 -4.08 7.16
C SER A 60 8.14 -2.74 6.44
N LEU A 61 7.06 -2.49 5.71
CA LEU A 61 6.72 -1.19 5.12
C LEU A 61 5.41 -0.68 5.71
N PHE A 62 5.31 0.64 5.87
CA PHE A 62 4.05 1.30 6.20
C PHE A 62 3.36 1.76 4.92
N ILE A 63 2.27 1.07 4.56
CA ILE A 63 1.50 1.35 3.33
C ILE A 63 0.06 1.65 3.72
N PHE A 64 -0.41 2.87 3.43
CA PHE A 64 -1.74 3.35 3.85
C PHE A 64 -2.02 3.17 5.35
N GLY A 65 -0.96 3.22 6.17
CA GLY A 65 -1.05 3.07 7.62
C GLY A 65 -0.90 1.65 8.15
N GLU A 66 -0.85 0.66 7.27
CA GLU A 66 -0.68 -0.75 7.63
C GLU A 66 0.79 -1.17 7.53
N GLU A 67 1.24 -1.94 8.51
CA GLU A 67 2.59 -2.50 8.54
C GLU A 67 2.59 -3.86 7.85
N LEU A 68 3.28 -3.97 6.70
CA LEU A 68 3.23 -5.15 5.83
C LEU A 68 4.64 -5.62 5.44
N SER A 69 4.86 -6.94 5.46
CA SER A 69 6.16 -7.56 5.15
C SER A 69 6.09 -8.78 4.21
N SER A 70 4.90 -9.22 3.83
CA SER A 70 4.69 -10.43 3.01
C SER A 70 4.36 -10.04 1.58
N PHE A 71 5.21 -10.39 0.62
CA PHE A 71 5.12 -9.93 -0.77
C PHE A 71 4.92 -11.07 -1.75
N GLY A 72 4.16 -10.81 -2.81
CA GLY A 72 3.92 -11.76 -3.87
C GLY A 72 3.66 -11.09 -5.21
N PHE A 73 3.46 -11.92 -6.22
CA PHE A 73 3.03 -11.49 -7.54
C PHE A 73 1.80 -12.32 -7.94
N SER A 74 0.80 -11.71 -8.56
CA SER A 74 -0.34 -12.46 -9.09
C SER A 74 -0.92 -11.79 -10.32
N GLY A 75 -0.90 -12.52 -11.43
CA GLY A 75 -1.53 -12.12 -12.70
C GLY A 75 -0.93 -10.88 -13.31
N ARG A 76 -1.27 -9.72 -12.76
CA ARG A 76 -0.91 -8.40 -13.23
C ARG A 76 0.17 -7.72 -12.38
N ASP A 77 0.09 -7.85 -11.06
CA ASP A 77 0.74 -6.94 -10.13
C ASP A 77 1.59 -7.67 -9.10
N PHE A 78 2.62 -6.97 -8.63
CA PHE A 78 3.14 -7.22 -7.30
C PHE A 78 2.15 -6.73 -6.25
N GLY A 79 2.15 -7.38 -5.08
CA GLY A 79 1.34 -6.96 -3.97
C GLY A 79 1.86 -7.44 -2.63
N THR A 80 1.24 -6.96 -1.57
CA THR A 80 1.52 -7.34 -0.19
C THR A 80 0.23 -7.36 0.63
N GLY A 81 0.19 -8.10 1.72
CA GLY A 81 -1.03 -8.19 2.51
C GLY A 81 -1.07 -9.39 3.45
N ASN A 82 -2.25 -9.68 3.94
CA ASN A 82 -2.56 -10.84 4.77
C ASN A 82 -3.94 -11.40 4.36
N MET A 83 -4.59 -12.18 5.23
CA MET A 83 -5.89 -12.79 4.90
C MET A 83 -7.04 -11.78 4.82
N GLU A 84 -6.91 -10.60 5.42
CA GLU A 84 -7.97 -9.59 5.53
C GLU A 84 -7.75 -8.44 4.55
N ILE A 85 -6.51 -8.00 4.42
CA ILE A 85 -6.12 -6.84 3.62
C ILE A 85 -5.10 -7.18 2.53
N SER A 86 -5.14 -6.42 1.46
CA SER A 86 -4.24 -6.53 0.32
C SER A 86 -3.88 -5.16 -0.23
N VAL A 87 -2.64 -5.02 -0.66
CA VAL A 87 -2.13 -3.87 -1.40
C VAL A 87 -1.65 -4.38 -2.75
N TYR A 88 -2.02 -3.68 -3.82
CA TYR A 88 -1.56 -3.95 -5.17
C TYR A 88 -0.81 -2.75 -5.77
N PHE A 89 0.35 -3.05 -6.36
CA PHE A 89 1.21 -2.07 -6.99
C PHE A 89 0.99 -2.06 -8.50
N HIS A 90 0.02 -1.26 -8.95
CA HIS A 90 -0.35 -1.16 -10.37
C HIS A 90 0.62 -0.26 -11.15
N ALA A 91 1.82 -0.77 -11.46
CA ALA A 91 2.78 -0.07 -12.31
C ALA A 91 2.30 0.02 -13.76
N PHE A 92 1.74 -1.08 -14.28
CA PHE A 92 0.98 -1.14 -15.51
C PHE A 92 -0.38 -1.76 -15.19
N HIS A 93 -1.48 -1.02 -15.37
CA HIS A 93 -2.83 -1.58 -15.22
C HIS A 93 -3.18 -2.52 -16.39
N ALA A 94 -2.45 -3.63 -16.55
CA ALA A 94 -2.56 -4.57 -17.66
C ALA A 94 -2.21 -6.01 -17.24
N PHE A 95 -3.09 -6.99 -17.45
CA PHE A 95 -2.75 -8.38 -17.14
C PHE A 95 -1.55 -8.85 -17.96
N VAL A 96 -0.50 -9.31 -17.28
CA VAL A 96 0.74 -9.75 -17.91
C VAL A 96 0.86 -11.26 -17.90
N MET A 97 1.71 -11.76 -18.78
CA MET A 97 2.06 -13.18 -18.86
C MET A 97 3.48 -13.36 -19.38
N GLY A 98 4.03 -14.56 -19.17
CA GLY A 98 5.32 -14.91 -19.74
C GLY A 98 5.29 -14.97 -21.27
N ARG A 99 6.29 -14.37 -21.91
CA ARG A 99 6.53 -14.49 -23.35
C ARG A 99 7.27 -15.78 -23.63
N GLY A 100 6.71 -16.52 -24.59
CA GLY A 100 7.25 -17.80 -25.03
C GLY A 100 6.91 -18.91 -24.04
N PHE A 101 6.22 -19.94 -24.54
CA PHE A 101 6.07 -21.24 -23.86
C PHE A 101 7.29 -22.13 -24.13
N SER A 102 8.47 -21.52 -24.29
CA SER A 102 9.74 -22.21 -24.48
C SER A 102 10.34 -22.56 -23.13
N ASP A 103 11.09 -23.66 -23.09
CA ASP A 103 11.92 -24.05 -21.96
C ASP A 103 13.39 -23.69 -22.28
N PRO A 104 14.06 -22.80 -21.51
CA PRO A 104 13.54 -22.07 -20.33
C PRO A 104 12.68 -20.84 -20.69
N ALA A 105 11.85 -20.39 -19.74
CA ALA A 105 11.01 -19.21 -19.93
C ALA A 105 11.84 -17.93 -20.09
N THR A 106 11.38 -17.03 -20.97
CA THR A 106 12.12 -15.80 -21.29
C THR A 106 11.66 -14.57 -20.50
N SER A 107 10.73 -14.77 -19.55
CA SER A 107 10.10 -13.70 -18.78
C SER A 107 10.19 -14.00 -17.30
N PRO A 108 11.33 -13.76 -16.65
CA PRO A 108 11.46 -14.01 -15.22
C PRO A 108 10.63 -13.01 -14.42
N ILE A 109 10.08 -13.51 -13.32
CA ILE A 109 9.56 -12.70 -12.21
C ILE A 109 10.54 -12.93 -11.07
N SER A 110 11.08 -11.86 -10.49
CA SER A 110 12.16 -11.98 -9.52
C SER A 110 12.14 -10.85 -8.50
N TYR A 111 12.91 -11.03 -7.43
CA TYR A 111 13.16 -9.97 -6.47
C TYR A 111 14.62 -9.94 -6.03
N LYS A 112 15.04 -8.81 -5.46
CA LYS A 112 16.34 -8.60 -4.82
C LYS A 112 16.14 -7.76 -3.57
N ILE A 113 16.84 -8.09 -2.50
CA ILE A 113 16.96 -7.24 -1.32
C ILE A 113 18.44 -6.86 -1.19
N GLU A 114 18.74 -5.57 -1.14
CA GLU A 114 20.11 -5.08 -1.04
C GLU A 114 20.19 -3.82 -0.16
N GLY A 115 21.41 -3.50 0.30
CA GLY A 115 21.66 -2.42 1.25
C GLY A 115 21.94 -2.93 2.67
N GLU A 116 22.29 -2.00 3.55
CA GLU A 116 22.51 -2.25 4.97
C GLU A 116 21.19 -2.19 5.76
N GLU A 117 21.11 -2.90 6.89
CA GLU A 117 19.93 -2.88 7.76
C GLU A 117 19.54 -1.46 8.17
N GLY A 118 18.25 -1.13 8.02
CA GLY A 118 17.70 0.22 8.20
C GLY A 118 17.68 1.07 6.92
N SER A 119 18.37 0.64 5.87
CA SER A 119 18.38 1.31 4.55
C SER A 119 18.32 0.30 3.39
N ARG A 120 17.75 -0.89 3.62
CA ARG A 120 17.58 -1.89 2.56
C ARG A 120 16.53 -1.43 1.56
N ILE A 121 16.65 -1.94 0.34
CA ILE A 121 15.64 -1.78 -0.70
C ILE A 121 15.21 -3.17 -1.13
N LEU A 122 13.90 -3.44 -1.10
CA LEU A 122 13.29 -4.58 -1.77
C LEU A 122 12.91 -4.15 -3.18
N LYS A 123 13.54 -4.78 -4.17
CA LYS A 123 13.32 -4.54 -5.59
C LYS A 123 12.62 -5.75 -6.19
N LEU A 124 11.44 -5.53 -6.75
CA LEU A 124 10.62 -6.53 -7.43
C LEU A 124 10.70 -6.28 -8.94
N GLU A 125 10.83 -7.31 -9.76
CA GLU A 125 10.99 -7.15 -11.21
C GLU A 125 10.13 -8.13 -12.02
N VAL A 126 9.44 -7.58 -13.02
CA VAL A 126 8.87 -8.34 -14.14
C VAL A 126 9.67 -7.97 -15.40
N LYS A 127 10.27 -8.98 -16.01
CA LYS A 127 11.08 -8.81 -17.23
C LYS A 127 10.45 -9.51 -18.43
N ASN A 128 10.49 -8.82 -19.57
CA ASN A 128 10.09 -9.29 -20.89
C ASN A 128 8.72 -9.96 -20.88
N ALA A 129 7.76 -9.43 -20.11
CA ALA A 129 6.42 -9.99 -20.04
C ALA A 129 5.56 -9.46 -21.19
N GLY A 130 4.66 -10.30 -21.70
CA GLY A 130 3.68 -9.93 -22.72
C GLY A 130 2.33 -9.63 -22.07
N LEU A 131 1.36 -9.24 -22.89
CA LEU A 131 0.01 -8.93 -22.43
C LEU A 131 -0.91 -10.13 -22.60
N LEU A 132 -1.66 -10.47 -21.54
CA LEU A 132 -2.66 -11.53 -21.60
C LEU A 132 -3.76 -11.22 -22.65
N ALA A 133 -4.04 -9.94 -22.90
CA ALA A 133 -5.01 -9.51 -23.91
C ALA A 133 -4.65 -9.93 -25.35
N GLU A 134 -3.36 -10.16 -25.64
CA GLU A 134 -2.91 -10.66 -26.95
C GLU A 134 -2.96 -12.20 -27.03
N PHE A 135 -3.24 -12.89 -25.93
CA PHE A 135 -3.19 -14.35 -25.88
C PHE A 135 -4.48 -14.97 -26.43
N ASP A 136 -4.37 -15.63 -27.57
CA ASP A 136 -5.42 -16.49 -28.11
C ASP A 136 -5.17 -17.94 -27.70
N TYR A 137 -6.06 -18.48 -26.85
CA TYR A 137 -6.03 -19.86 -26.36
C TYR A 137 -6.18 -20.92 -27.46
N SER A 138 -6.66 -20.55 -28.64
CA SER A 138 -6.90 -21.46 -29.77
C SER A 138 -5.71 -21.60 -30.72
N SER A 139 -4.69 -20.74 -30.58
CA SER A 139 -3.49 -20.77 -31.41
C SER A 139 -2.22 -20.61 -30.57
N SER A 140 -1.09 -21.13 -31.06
CA SER A 140 0.22 -20.92 -30.42
C SER A 140 0.70 -19.48 -30.68
N THR A 141 0.00 -18.51 -30.09
CA THR A 141 0.16 -17.09 -30.40
C THR A 141 1.54 -16.61 -29.97
N SER A 142 2.28 -16.02 -30.91
CA SER A 142 3.49 -15.26 -30.60
C SER A 142 3.07 -13.88 -30.05
N LEU A 143 3.37 -13.61 -28.78
CA LEU A 143 3.11 -12.30 -28.18
C LEU A 143 4.05 -11.25 -28.79
N SER A 144 3.46 -10.24 -29.43
CA SER A 144 4.23 -9.17 -30.07
C SER A 144 4.64 -8.10 -29.06
N THR A 145 3.80 -7.86 -28.05
CA THR A 145 4.05 -6.87 -27.02
C THR A 145 5.00 -7.42 -25.95
N TYR A 146 5.84 -6.53 -25.43
CA TYR A 146 6.62 -6.75 -24.23
C TYR A 146 6.71 -5.50 -23.38
N LEU A 147 6.87 -5.72 -22.09
CA LEU A 147 7.15 -4.71 -21.10
C LEU A 147 8.12 -5.22 -20.03
N ASN A 148 8.80 -4.28 -19.40
CA ASN A 148 9.70 -4.49 -18.28
C ASN A 148 9.41 -3.42 -17.23
N TYR A 149 9.30 -3.82 -15.97
CA TYR A 149 9.15 -2.85 -14.88
C TYR A 149 9.67 -3.40 -13.57
N GLN A 150 10.00 -2.48 -12.67
CA GLN A 150 10.37 -2.80 -11.31
C GLN A 150 9.52 -2.00 -10.32
N VAL A 151 9.29 -2.58 -9.14
CA VAL A 151 8.74 -1.90 -7.97
C VAL A 151 9.79 -1.92 -6.88
N TRP A 152 10.26 -0.75 -6.45
CA TRP A 152 11.25 -0.62 -5.39
C TRP A 152 10.58 -0.12 -4.13
N LEU A 153 10.96 -0.72 -3.01
CA LEU A 153 10.34 -0.53 -1.71
C LEU A 153 11.45 -0.29 -0.68
N TYR A 154 11.43 0.88 -0.05
CA TYR A 154 12.54 1.37 0.76
C TYR A 154 12.30 1.16 2.25
N GLU A 155 13.22 0.49 2.94
CA GLU A 155 13.12 0.23 4.39
C GLU A 155 13.14 1.52 5.22
N GLU A 156 13.98 2.49 4.83
CA GLU A 156 14.26 3.68 5.63
C GLU A 156 13.01 4.56 5.85
N ASP A 157 12.19 4.72 4.80
CA ASP A 157 11.09 5.70 4.77
C ASP A 157 9.76 5.11 4.27
N SER A 158 9.71 3.81 3.98
CA SER A 158 8.56 3.13 3.34
C SER A 158 8.13 3.74 2.01
N SER A 159 9.02 4.46 1.32
CA SER A 159 8.74 4.97 -0.01
C SER A 159 8.61 3.84 -1.02
N ILE A 160 7.79 4.10 -2.04
CA ILE A 160 7.52 3.17 -3.13
C ILE A 160 7.96 3.84 -4.43
N GLU A 161 8.62 3.10 -5.31
CA GLU A 161 8.94 3.57 -6.65
C GLU A 161 8.53 2.57 -7.72
N TYR A 162 7.96 3.09 -8.82
CA TYR A 162 7.79 2.36 -10.06
C TYR A 162 8.84 2.80 -11.06
N HIS A 163 9.63 1.83 -11.52
CA HIS A 163 10.68 2.03 -12.53
C HIS A 163 10.23 1.39 -13.83
N TYR A 164 10.14 2.20 -14.88
CA TYR A 164 9.64 1.78 -16.18
C TYR A 164 10.79 1.42 -17.11
N GLY A 165 10.85 0.14 -17.51
CA GLY A 165 11.84 -0.38 -18.43
C GLY A 165 11.43 -0.28 -19.88
N TYR A 166 12.27 -0.79 -20.77
CA TYR A 166 11.96 -0.85 -22.20
C TYR A 166 10.68 -1.64 -22.46
N HIS A 167 9.80 -1.11 -23.30
CA HIS A 167 8.60 -1.79 -23.78
C HIS A 167 8.34 -1.38 -25.23
N ASN A 168 7.48 -2.11 -25.93
CA ASN A 168 7.04 -1.74 -27.29
C ASN A 168 5.54 -1.43 -27.37
N ILE A 169 4.89 -1.17 -26.24
CA ILE A 169 3.52 -0.68 -26.20
C ILE A 169 3.43 0.67 -26.94
N SER A 170 2.66 0.70 -28.02
CA SER A 170 2.51 1.88 -28.89
C SER A 170 1.13 2.56 -28.79
N THR A 171 0.24 2.03 -27.96
CA THR A 171 -1.13 2.54 -27.74
C THR A 171 -1.63 2.00 -26.40
N THR A 172 -2.44 2.77 -25.69
CA THR A 172 -3.09 2.33 -24.44
C THR A 172 -4.18 1.28 -24.68
N SER A 173 -4.72 1.21 -25.90
CA SER A 173 -5.86 0.34 -26.26
C SER A 173 -5.61 -1.16 -26.06
N ILE A 174 -4.34 -1.58 -25.95
CA ILE A 174 -3.95 -2.98 -25.76
C ILE A 174 -3.72 -3.37 -24.30
N LEU A 175 -3.68 -2.40 -23.37
CA LEU A 175 -3.29 -2.64 -21.98
C LEU A 175 -4.36 -3.44 -21.22
N ASN A 176 -5.61 -3.03 -21.33
CA ASN A 176 -6.72 -3.58 -20.58
C ASN A 176 -8.03 -3.42 -21.35
N THR A 177 -9.12 -3.95 -20.81
CA THR A 177 -10.44 -3.94 -21.45
C THR A 177 -11.00 -2.53 -21.70
N TYR A 178 -10.51 -1.52 -20.99
CA TYR A 178 -10.91 -0.12 -21.15
C TYR A 178 -10.02 0.63 -22.14
N GLY A 179 -8.86 0.06 -22.48
CA GLY A 179 -7.90 0.64 -23.40
C GLY A 179 -7.18 1.88 -22.86
N VAL A 180 -6.96 1.96 -21.55
CA VAL A 180 -6.38 3.13 -20.88
C VAL A 180 -5.11 2.81 -20.10
N SER A 181 -4.24 3.81 -19.96
CA SER A 181 -3.09 3.75 -19.04
C SER A 181 -3.53 4.21 -17.66
N MET A 182 -3.40 3.34 -16.66
CA MET A 182 -3.66 3.67 -15.26
C MET A 182 -2.51 3.18 -14.42
N VAL A 183 -2.05 4.05 -13.53
CA VAL A 183 -0.99 3.74 -12.58
C VAL A 183 -1.53 4.06 -11.19
N SER A 184 -1.43 3.11 -10.27
CA SER A 184 -2.01 3.30 -8.93
C SER A 184 -1.33 2.47 -7.85
N ILE A 185 -1.59 2.83 -6.60
CA ILE A 185 -1.40 1.97 -5.43
C ILE A 185 -2.80 1.75 -4.87
N GLU A 186 -3.24 0.50 -4.79
CA GLU A 186 -4.55 0.13 -4.27
C GLU A 186 -4.37 -0.58 -2.92
N PHE A 187 -5.15 -0.18 -1.92
CA PHE A 187 -5.31 -0.85 -0.64
C PHE A 187 -6.76 -1.27 -0.47
N SER A 188 -6.95 -2.57 -0.34
CA SER A 188 -8.25 -3.23 -0.36
C SER A 188 -8.38 -4.21 0.80
N HIS A 189 -9.58 -4.27 1.36
CA HIS A 189 -10.02 -5.34 2.25
C HIS A 189 -10.85 -6.34 1.46
N TYR A 190 -11.14 -7.52 2.02
CA TYR A 190 -11.96 -8.52 1.32
C TYR A 190 -13.37 -8.02 0.94
N THR A 191 -13.82 -6.91 1.52
CA THR A 191 -15.10 -6.25 1.21
C THR A 191 -15.02 -5.19 0.12
N GLY A 192 -13.83 -4.74 -0.28
CA GLY A 192 -13.65 -3.69 -1.29
C GLY A 192 -12.40 -2.82 -1.07
N ILE A 193 -12.27 -1.80 -1.91
CA ILE A 193 -11.17 -0.82 -1.86
C ILE A 193 -11.37 0.08 -0.65
N ILE A 194 -10.34 0.20 0.20
CA ILE A 194 -10.30 1.16 1.32
C ILE A 194 -9.66 2.47 0.88
N HIS A 195 -8.47 2.39 0.27
CA HIS A 195 -7.76 3.54 -0.26
C HIS A 195 -7.18 3.23 -1.63
N LYS A 196 -7.16 4.23 -2.51
CA LYS A 196 -6.50 4.10 -3.80
C LYS A 196 -5.94 5.44 -4.25
N GLY A 197 -4.66 5.42 -4.59
CA GLY A 197 -3.99 6.56 -5.19
C GLY A 197 -3.76 6.33 -6.66
N TYR A 198 -4.12 7.30 -7.49
CA TYR A 198 -3.97 7.25 -8.95
C TYR A 198 -2.97 8.30 -9.41
N VAL A 199 -2.07 7.91 -10.31
CA VAL A 199 -1.31 8.85 -11.13
C VAL A 199 -2.12 9.09 -12.41
N THR A 200 -2.41 10.36 -12.70
CA THR A 200 -3.30 10.78 -13.79
C THR A 200 -2.82 12.08 -14.46
N GLY A 201 -3.38 12.41 -15.62
CA GLY A 201 -3.05 13.59 -16.40
C GLY A 201 -2.07 13.26 -17.52
N SER A 202 -1.22 14.21 -17.87
CA SER A 202 -0.24 14.00 -18.94
C SER A 202 0.97 13.23 -18.45
N ILE A 203 1.50 12.29 -19.23
CA ILE A 203 2.75 11.58 -18.91
C ILE A 203 3.93 12.53 -18.74
N GLU A 204 3.90 13.73 -19.33
CA GLU A 204 4.93 14.74 -19.15
C GLU A 204 4.89 15.36 -17.75
N ASN A 205 3.69 15.66 -17.26
CA ASN A 205 3.44 16.32 -15.96
C ASN A 205 2.30 15.62 -15.21
N PRO A 206 2.52 14.38 -14.75
CA PRO A 206 1.49 13.61 -14.08
C PRO A 206 1.19 14.19 -12.69
N VAL A 207 -0.04 13.97 -12.22
CA VAL A 207 -0.50 14.36 -10.89
C VAL A 207 -0.96 13.10 -10.16
N TYR A 208 -0.74 13.07 -8.85
CA TYR A 208 -1.21 11.99 -7.99
C TYR A 208 -2.38 12.43 -7.12
N LEU A 209 -3.45 11.64 -7.14
CA LEU A 209 -4.68 11.89 -6.40
C LEU A 209 -5.05 10.66 -5.58
N GLU A 210 -5.41 10.85 -4.31
CA GLU A 210 -5.84 9.77 -3.42
C GLU A 210 -7.31 9.85 -3.08
N PHE A 211 -7.90 8.67 -2.95
CA PHE A 211 -9.30 8.48 -2.61
C PHE A 211 -9.43 7.41 -1.54
N SER A 212 -10.42 7.55 -0.67
CA SER A 212 -10.88 6.50 0.22
C SER A 212 -12.17 5.88 -0.32
N GLU A 213 -12.62 4.79 0.30
CA GLU A 213 -13.88 4.12 -0.01
C GLU A 213 -15.09 5.07 -0.08
N ASN A 214 -15.04 6.19 0.64
CA ASN A 214 -16.13 7.16 0.74
C ASN A 214 -16.14 8.21 -0.39
N ASN A 215 -15.06 8.34 -1.16
CA ASN A 215 -14.93 9.38 -2.19
C ASN A 215 -14.32 8.89 -3.51
N LEU A 216 -14.16 7.57 -3.68
CA LEU A 216 -13.81 6.98 -4.96
C LEU A 216 -14.82 7.39 -6.05
N PRO A 217 -14.36 7.81 -7.24
CA PRO A 217 -15.25 8.11 -8.36
C PRO A 217 -15.85 6.83 -8.96
N ASP A 218 -17.07 6.91 -9.48
CA ASP A 218 -17.79 5.76 -10.06
C ASP A 218 -17.10 5.17 -11.31
N ASN A 219 -16.50 6.01 -12.17
CA ASN A 219 -15.86 5.61 -13.43
C ASN A 219 -14.40 6.11 -13.48
N PRO A 220 -13.48 5.54 -12.66
CA PRO A 220 -12.10 6.00 -12.58
C PRO A 220 -11.35 5.87 -13.92
N GLU A 221 -11.70 4.91 -14.78
CA GLU A 221 -11.11 4.73 -16.11
C GLU A 221 -11.40 5.87 -17.10
N GLU A 222 -12.41 6.70 -16.85
CA GLU A 222 -12.71 7.88 -17.66
C GLU A 222 -12.03 9.16 -17.12
N LEU A 223 -11.63 9.15 -15.84
CA LEU A 223 -11.24 10.35 -15.09
C LEU A 223 -9.80 10.33 -14.57
N LEU A 224 -9.28 9.14 -14.26
CA LEU A 224 -8.04 8.92 -13.52
C LEU A 224 -7.06 8.07 -14.32
N THR A 225 -6.80 8.53 -15.55
CA THR A 225 -5.89 7.89 -16.51
C THR A 225 -4.71 8.78 -16.84
N LEU A 226 -3.65 8.17 -17.38
CA LEU A 226 -2.61 8.88 -18.10
C LEU A 226 -2.97 8.97 -19.59
N ASP A 227 -2.58 10.05 -20.25
CA ASP A 227 -2.77 10.25 -21.70
C ASP A 227 -1.95 9.27 -22.55
N ASP A 228 -0.89 8.68 -22.00
CA ASP A 228 -0.09 7.62 -22.61
C ASP A 228 0.53 6.71 -21.54
N VAL A 229 1.36 5.77 -21.98
CA VAL A 229 2.12 4.85 -21.13
C VAL A 229 3.41 5.52 -20.67
N PRO A 230 3.81 5.37 -19.39
CA PRO A 230 5.10 5.87 -18.91
C PRO A 230 6.25 5.29 -19.74
N GLN A 231 7.09 6.16 -20.29
CA GLN A 231 8.16 5.79 -21.21
C GLN A 231 9.35 5.15 -20.46
N PRO A 232 10.23 4.38 -21.15
CA PRO A 232 11.42 3.82 -20.54
C PRO A 232 12.27 4.88 -19.84
N ASN A 233 12.86 4.50 -18.69
CA ASN A 233 13.62 5.36 -17.78
C ASN A 233 12.78 6.32 -16.93
N THR A 234 11.45 6.27 -17.01
CA THR A 234 10.59 7.01 -16.07
C THR A 234 10.64 6.36 -14.69
N VAL A 235 10.70 7.19 -13.64
CA VAL A 235 10.53 6.78 -12.26
C VAL A 235 9.39 7.58 -11.63
N TYR A 236 8.42 6.87 -11.06
CA TYR A 236 7.36 7.43 -10.24
C TYR A 236 7.61 7.07 -8.79
N ARG A 237 7.82 8.07 -7.94
CA ARG A 237 8.14 7.92 -6.52
C ARG A 237 7.00 8.42 -5.65
N PHE A 238 6.58 7.58 -4.70
CA PHE A 238 5.56 7.84 -3.71
C PHE A 238 6.24 7.84 -2.33
N GLU A 239 6.48 9.02 -1.78
CA GLU A 239 7.09 9.21 -0.47
C GLU A 239 6.00 9.27 0.60
N LEU A 240 6.09 8.43 1.62
CA LEU A 240 5.12 8.43 2.70
C LEU A 240 5.14 9.78 3.43
N ASN A 241 3.98 10.42 3.54
CA ASN A 241 3.78 11.63 4.32
C ASN A 241 3.62 11.24 5.80
N PRO A 242 4.59 11.53 6.68
CA PRO A 242 4.53 11.09 8.08
C PRO A 242 3.35 11.71 8.84
N ALA A 243 2.91 12.90 8.43
CA ALA A 243 1.76 13.59 9.01
C ALA A 243 0.41 12.96 8.63
N SER A 244 0.34 12.18 7.55
CA SER A 244 -0.87 11.48 7.12
C SER A 244 -1.06 10.14 7.82
N VAL A 245 0.01 9.58 8.42
CA VAL A 245 -0.05 8.38 9.27
C VAL A 245 -0.84 8.64 10.57
N ASP A 246 -1.01 9.90 10.95
CA ASP A 246 -1.88 10.29 12.07
C ASP A 246 -3.39 10.23 11.73
N GLY A 247 -3.73 10.03 10.44
CA GLY A 247 -5.09 9.95 9.89
C GLY A 247 -5.62 8.52 9.67
N VAL A 248 -4.84 7.49 9.99
CA VAL A 248 -5.38 6.13 10.15
C VAL A 248 -6.45 6.21 11.23
N GLU A 249 -7.66 5.76 10.93
CA GLU A 249 -8.77 5.62 11.88
C GLU A 249 -8.24 4.89 13.13
N LYS A 250 -7.78 5.68 14.12
CA LYS A 250 -7.38 5.18 15.43
C LYS A 250 -8.63 4.49 15.94
N THR A 251 -8.62 3.17 16.06
CA THR A 251 -9.77 2.40 16.57
C THR A 251 -10.26 3.08 17.85
N GLY A 252 -11.34 3.84 17.72
CA GLY A 252 -11.68 4.88 18.69
C GLY A 252 -12.36 4.23 19.87
N PHE A 253 -11.60 3.73 20.84
CA PHE A 253 -12.18 2.97 21.96
C PHE A 253 -12.19 3.76 23.26
N SER A 254 -13.24 3.62 24.05
CA SER A 254 -13.32 4.13 25.42
C SER A 254 -12.97 3.05 26.43
N ILE A 255 -12.38 3.44 27.55
CA ILE A 255 -11.93 2.53 28.60
C ILE A 255 -12.60 2.90 29.94
N TYR A 256 -13.32 1.96 30.55
CA TYR A 256 -14.01 2.21 31.83
C TYR A 256 -14.27 0.95 32.67
N PRO A 257 -14.39 1.07 34.00
CA PRO A 257 -14.01 2.24 34.77
C PRO A 257 -12.50 2.48 34.70
N ASN A 258 -12.06 3.71 34.91
CA ASN A 258 -10.66 4.03 35.09
C ASN A 258 -10.57 5.09 36.20
N PRO A 259 -10.07 4.75 37.40
CA PRO A 259 -9.39 3.49 37.77
C PRO A 259 -10.32 2.25 37.88
N ALA A 260 -9.79 1.06 37.64
CA ALA A 260 -10.48 -0.23 37.68
C ALA A 260 -9.94 -1.17 38.77
N THR A 261 -10.75 -2.16 39.19
CA THR A 261 -10.38 -3.16 40.20
C THR A 261 -10.16 -4.55 39.59
N GLU A 262 -11.16 -5.14 38.95
CA GLU A 262 -11.08 -6.54 38.46
C GLU A 262 -11.21 -6.61 36.94
N ILE A 263 -12.00 -5.70 36.37
CA ILE A 263 -12.33 -5.70 34.95
C ILE A 263 -12.19 -4.28 34.41
N VAL A 264 -11.60 -4.19 33.22
CA VAL A 264 -11.66 -3.02 32.34
C VAL A 264 -12.59 -3.35 31.18
N ASN A 265 -13.55 -2.48 30.91
CA ASN A 265 -14.41 -2.56 29.73
C ASN A 265 -13.85 -1.65 28.63
N LEU A 266 -13.87 -2.18 27.41
CA LEU A 266 -13.63 -1.44 26.18
C LEU A 266 -14.94 -1.28 25.45
N SER A 267 -15.18 -0.07 24.92
CA SER A 267 -16.33 0.21 24.08
C SER A 267 -15.86 0.88 22.80
N PHE A 268 -16.34 0.37 21.67
CA PHE A 268 -15.97 0.76 20.33
C PHE A 268 -17.21 1.35 19.63
N ASN A 269 -16.99 2.27 18.67
CA ASN A 269 -18.10 2.84 17.89
C ASN A 269 -18.72 1.83 16.91
N GLU A 270 -17.97 0.79 16.58
CA GLU A 270 -18.34 -0.29 15.69
C GLU A 270 -17.80 -1.63 16.19
N THR A 271 -18.18 -2.70 15.52
CA THR A 271 -17.69 -4.05 15.82
C THR A 271 -16.28 -4.22 15.27
N ILE A 272 -15.33 -4.67 16.10
CA ILE A 272 -13.93 -4.78 15.68
C ILE A 272 -13.37 -6.21 15.81
N TYR A 273 -12.36 -6.51 14.99
CA TYR A 273 -11.56 -7.73 15.01
C TYR A 273 -10.09 -7.33 15.17
N THR A 274 -9.50 -7.56 16.34
CA THR A 274 -8.11 -7.13 16.59
C THR A 274 -7.54 -7.82 17.82
N GLU A 275 -6.21 -7.77 17.96
CA GLU A 275 -5.53 -8.10 19.21
C GLU A 275 -5.50 -6.91 20.17
N TYR A 276 -5.42 -7.22 21.47
CA TYR A 276 -5.05 -6.27 22.51
C TYR A 276 -3.85 -6.76 23.31
N ALA A 277 -3.07 -5.81 23.84
CA ALA A 277 -1.98 -6.08 24.75
C ALA A 277 -1.93 -5.02 25.86
N VAL A 278 -1.67 -5.46 27.08
CA VAL A 278 -1.44 -4.62 28.26
C VAL A 278 0.04 -4.64 28.59
N TYR A 279 0.60 -3.47 28.81
CA TYR A 279 1.99 -3.27 29.18
C TYR A 279 2.08 -2.60 30.55
N ASP A 280 3.07 -2.98 31.33
CA ASP A 280 3.48 -2.21 32.51
C ASP A 280 4.27 -0.95 32.12
N MET A 281 4.58 -0.09 33.09
CA MET A 281 5.31 1.16 32.85
C MET A 281 6.75 0.97 32.37
N THR A 282 7.29 -0.26 32.40
CA THR A 282 8.61 -0.59 31.84
C THR A 282 8.52 -1.05 30.39
N GLY A 283 7.32 -1.14 29.82
CA GLY A 283 7.08 -1.60 28.44
C GLY A 283 7.00 -3.12 28.31
N ARG A 284 6.97 -3.87 29.41
CA ARG A 284 6.82 -5.33 29.37
C ARG A 284 5.36 -5.70 29.13
N ASN A 285 5.11 -6.56 28.15
CA ASN A 285 3.78 -7.14 27.91
C ASN A 285 3.42 -8.11 29.06
N ILE A 286 2.29 -7.88 29.71
CA ILE A 286 1.84 -8.63 30.89
C ILE A 286 0.51 -9.35 30.69
N LEU A 287 -0.26 -8.99 29.66
CA LEU A 287 -1.54 -9.60 29.31
C LEU A 287 -1.84 -9.31 27.84
N SER A 288 -2.32 -10.29 27.10
CA SER A 288 -2.79 -10.10 25.71
C SER A 288 -3.97 -11.01 25.40
N GLY A 289 -4.72 -10.67 24.35
CA GLY A 289 -5.84 -11.46 23.88
C GLY A 289 -6.38 -10.93 22.55
N THR A 290 -7.47 -11.54 22.07
CA THR A 290 -8.14 -11.17 20.83
C THR A 290 -9.56 -10.65 21.10
N ILE A 291 -10.00 -9.72 20.28
CA ILE A 291 -11.36 -9.18 20.20
C ILE A 291 -11.94 -9.71 18.89
N ASN A 292 -13.05 -10.45 18.96
CA ASN A 292 -13.59 -11.18 17.81
C ASN A 292 -15.01 -10.71 17.51
N GLY A 293 -15.13 -9.60 16.80
CA GLY A 293 -16.44 -9.13 16.33
C GLY A 293 -17.29 -8.59 17.47
N GLU A 294 -16.69 -7.83 18.38
CA GLU A 294 -17.38 -7.19 19.50
C GLU A 294 -17.29 -5.66 19.41
N SER A 295 -18.39 -4.98 19.74
CA SER A 295 -18.39 -3.53 19.99
C SER A 295 -18.14 -3.18 21.47
N ASN A 296 -18.17 -4.19 22.34
CA ASN A 296 -17.81 -4.06 23.76
C ASN A 296 -17.07 -5.31 24.22
N THR A 297 -15.90 -5.13 24.83
CA THR A 297 -15.05 -6.23 25.31
C THR A 297 -14.70 -6.03 26.77
N GLN A 298 -14.65 -7.12 27.54
CA GLN A 298 -14.21 -7.11 28.92
C GLN A 298 -12.84 -7.77 29.05
N ILE A 299 -11.91 -7.07 29.68
CA ILE A 299 -10.57 -7.56 29.98
C ILE A 299 -10.46 -7.74 31.49
N SER A 300 -10.21 -8.97 31.93
CA SER A 300 -9.88 -9.25 33.33
C SER A 300 -8.46 -8.78 33.64
N ILE A 301 -8.35 -7.95 34.67
CA ILE A 301 -7.11 -7.37 35.21
C ILE A 301 -6.93 -7.77 36.69
N GLU A 302 -7.71 -8.74 37.18
CA GLU A 302 -7.70 -9.17 38.58
C GLU A 302 -6.32 -9.64 39.03
N SER A 303 -5.57 -10.30 38.14
CA SER A 303 -4.22 -10.80 38.40
C SER A 303 -3.14 -9.71 38.43
N LEU A 304 -3.46 -8.48 38.01
CA LEU A 304 -2.51 -7.38 37.96
C LEU A 304 -2.36 -6.74 39.35
N GLN A 305 -1.13 -6.29 39.66
CA GLN A 305 -0.86 -5.51 40.85
C GLN A 305 -1.43 -4.09 40.72
N SER A 306 -1.70 -3.41 41.84
CA SER A 306 -2.10 -2.01 41.82
C SER A 306 -1.02 -1.16 41.14
N GLY A 307 -1.40 -0.36 40.15
CA GLY A 307 -0.43 0.31 39.30
C GLY A 307 -1.03 1.02 38.08
N THR A 308 -0.16 1.64 37.29
CA THR A 308 -0.51 2.23 35.99
C THR A 308 -0.11 1.29 34.87
N TYR A 309 -0.97 1.15 33.88
CA TYR A 309 -0.79 0.27 32.73
C TYR A 309 -1.17 0.97 31.43
N MET A 310 -0.60 0.49 30.32
CA MET A 310 -0.93 0.92 28.96
C MET A 310 -1.63 -0.23 28.25
N LEU A 311 -2.86 -0.02 27.80
CA LEU A 311 -3.59 -0.96 26.95
C LEU A 311 -3.48 -0.50 25.49
N LYS A 312 -2.91 -1.36 24.65
CA LYS A 312 -2.86 -1.21 23.20
C LYS A 312 -3.93 -2.09 22.56
N VAL A 313 -4.71 -1.51 21.65
CA VAL A 313 -5.70 -2.20 20.80
C VAL A 313 -5.47 -1.68 19.38
N GLY A 314 -5.07 -2.57 18.47
CA GLY A 314 -4.53 -2.16 17.16
C GLY A 314 -3.41 -1.13 17.32
N ASN A 315 -3.53 0.02 16.64
CA ASN A 315 -2.56 1.13 16.72
C ASN A 315 -2.88 2.16 17.84
N THR A 316 -3.95 1.96 18.61
CA THR A 316 -4.36 2.90 19.65
C THR A 316 -3.91 2.43 21.02
N THR A 317 -3.23 3.30 21.78
CA THR A 317 -2.83 3.03 23.17
C THR A 317 -3.55 3.94 24.15
N LYS A 318 -4.16 3.38 25.20
CA LYS A 318 -4.78 4.14 26.30
C LYS A 318 -4.22 3.70 27.66
N LYS A 319 -3.99 4.68 28.52
CA LYS A 319 -3.58 4.46 29.91
C LYS A 319 -4.78 4.11 30.79
N PHE A 320 -4.62 3.14 31.70
CA PHE A 320 -5.54 2.93 32.82
C PHE A 320 -4.81 2.67 34.14
N ILE A 321 -5.55 2.80 35.24
CA ILE A 321 -5.06 2.63 36.60
C ILE A 321 -5.78 1.44 37.24
N LYS A 322 -5.01 0.43 37.69
CA LYS A 322 -5.48 -0.67 38.55
C LYS A 322 -5.39 -0.22 40.01
N LYS A 323 -6.51 -0.32 40.73
CA LYS A 323 -6.57 -0.17 42.19
C LYS A 323 -6.20 -1.45 42.89
#